data_AF-A0A6C0DSK7-F1
#
_entry.id   AF-A0A6C0DSK7-F1
#
_cell.length_a   1.000
_cell.length_b   1.000
_cell.length_c   1.000
_cell.angle_alpha   90.00
_cell.angle_beta   90.00
_cell.angle_gamma   90.00
#
_symmetry.space_group_name_H-M   'P 1'
#
loop_
_entity.id
_entity.type
_entity.pdbx_description
1 polymer ?
#
loop_
_entity_poly.entity_id
_entity_poly.type
_entity_poly.pdbx_seq_one_letter_code
_entity_poly.pdbx_strand_id
1 'polypeptide(L)'
;MDENLNIRPRYQRQIQWTPKQMIRFIDTIMTNGITQPLWFYKYQPDDHKEKQSYEYENIDGQHRLFVMTHFKLGTPIDGKYNMIYWHYKNDIVDECVFYEENSHTREWEKNNQDKIVRYMDKNQQHDFNRFKIVVNEIICKLTFEQRCDIFTSLQMGSQVRGSDLYKNYHHIPVIRIIMEHGHEKIYYNNLKNHLTVNHDKYWLEKFIRFYLISNAETEAKRLEYFDWTDGQIRKMLKAERTTCLFEITETQISKFIKDVEILENILSKLQPDTKFTPIQLSALYHHIQQIDSTNETEITNIVNYCDEWAGNVCHASEIKLWEQHINDKRYRNDVIEKRKVCFYRSIVELTIMSQTESMKKSKQIGPRKVTLKLRKQVWKNWGGDEEKANCWTCNKCIKKTNWECGHIIAHSEGGSDDLSNLILQCKGCNRNQGTENAFLYKKRVNPNEFSF
;
A
#
# COMPACT_ATOMS: atom_id res chain seq x y z
N MET A 1 -15.22 9.68 25.87
CA MET A 1 -14.39 8.47 26.05
C MET A 1 -13.44 8.77 27.19
N ASP A 2 -13.14 7.77 28.02
CA ASP A 2 -12.19 7.94 29.11
C ASP A 2 -10.79 8.29 28.55
N GLU A 3 -10.22 9.40 29.00
CA GLU A 3 -8.88 9.85 28.58
C GLU A 3 -7.77 8.89 29.06
N ASN A 4 -8.11 7.98 29.96
CA ASN A 4 -7.21 7.00 30.55
C ASN A 4 -7.23 5.63 29.84
N LEU A 5 -8.05 5.44 28.80
CA LEU A 5 -8.15 4.16 28.08
C LEU A 5 -7.58 4.24 26.67
N ASN A 6 -6.55 3.43 26.40
CA ASN A 6 -6.13 3.14 25.04
C ASN A 6 -7.10 2.14 24.39
N ILE A 7 -8.12 2.66 23.70
CA ILE A 7 -9.16 1.82 23.06
C ILE A 7 -8.59 0.97 21.92
N ARG A 8 -7.50 1.41 21.30
CA ARG A 8 -6.95 0.80 20.10
C ARG A 8 -5.41 0.72 20.14
N PRO A 9 -4.85 -0.14 20.99
CA PRO A 9 -3.41 -0.44 20.95
C PRO A 9 -2.99 -1.00 19.58
N ARG A 10 -1.70 -0.96 19.28
CA ARG A 10 -1.15 -1.20 17.92
C ARG A 10 -1.55 -2.55 17.30
N TYR A 11 -1.75 -3.58 18.12
CA TYR A 11 -2.18 -4.91 17.67
C TYR A 11 -3.68 -5.00 17.31
N GLN A 12 -4.48 -4.00 17.67
CA GLN A 12 -5.90 -3.95 17.29
C GLN A 12 -6.10 -3.60 15.82
N ARG A 13 -7.12 -4.22 15.22
CA ARG A 13 -7.57 -3.91 13.85
C ARG A 13 -8.39 -2.63 13.78
N GLN A 14 -8.65 -2.13 12.57
CA GLN A 14 -9.66 -1.09 12.35
C GLN A 14 -11.06 -1.54 12.82
N ILE A 15 -12.01 -0.60 12.95
CA ILE A 15 -13.42 -0.95 13.14
C ILE A 15 -13.92 -1.69 11.89
N GLN A 16 -14.41 -2.92 12.08
CA GLN A 16 -14.82 -3.82 11.00
C GLN A 16 -16.31 -4.20 11.08
N TRP A 17 -16.99 -3.84 12.18
CA TRP A 17 -18.43 -4.09 12.28
C TRP A 17 -19.16 -3.24 11.24
N THR A 18 -20.04 -3.88 10.50
CA THR A 18 -21.00 -3.21 9.61
C THR A 18 -22.05 -2.46 10.43
N PRO A 19 -22.71 -1.41 9.88
CA PRO A 19 -23.79 -0.72 10.57
C PRO A 19 -24.86 -1.67 11.12
N LYS A 20 -25.23 -2.71 10.35
CA LYS A 20 -26.17 -3.76 10.79
C LYS A 20 -25.70 -4.51 12.04
N GLN A 21 -24.41 -4.85 12.14
CA GLN A 21 -23.86 -5.51 13.32
C GLN A 21 -23.84 -4.57 14.54
N MET A 22 -23.54 -3.30 14.31
CA MET A 22 -23.56 -2.28 15.37
C MET A 22 -24.97 -2.09 15.92
N ILE A 23 -25.98 -1.92 15.05
CA ILE A 23 -27.39 -1.80 15.42
C ILE A 23 -27.87 -3.04 16.18
N ARG A 24 -27.53 -4.25 15.70
CA ARG A 24 -27.87 -5.51 16.38
C ARG A 24 -27.26 -5.62 17.78
N PHE A 25 -26.06 -5.07 17.99
CA PHE A 25 -25.44 -5.05 19.30
C PHE A 25 -26.18 -4.11 20.27
N ILE A 26 -26.62 -2.94 19.82
CA ILE A 26 -27.49 -2.06 20.62
C ILE A 26 -28.82 -2.76 20.94
N ASP A 27 -29.42 -3.45 19.97
CA ASP A 27 -30.64 -4.23 20.21
C ASP A 27 -30.41 -5.34 21.26
N THR A 28 -29.25 -6.00 21.23
CA THR A 28 -28.86 -6.98 22.26
C THR A 28 -28.79 -6.32 23.65
N ILE A 29 -28.25 -5.10 23.76
CA ILE A 29 -28.22 -4.36 25.03
C ILE A 29 -29.65 -4.04 25.51
N MET A 30 -30.48 -3.49 24.62
CA MET A 30 -31.83 -3.04 24.96
C MET A 30 -32.79 -4.18 25.30
N THR A 31 -32.53 -5.38 24.78
CA THR A 31 -33.29 -6.60 25.07
C THR A 31 -32.71 -7.40 26.25
N ASN A 32 -31.75 -6.84 26.99
CA ASN A 32 -31.02 -7.50 28.08
C ASN A 32 -30.36 -8.83 27.66
N GLY A 33 -29.89 -8.92 26.43
CA GLY A 33 -29.18 -10.06 25.88
C GLY A 33 -27.76 -10.21 26.45
N ILE A 34 -27.19 -11.41 26.28
CA ILE A 34 -25.84 -11.72 26.73
C ILE A 34 -24.82 -11.10 25.77
N THR A 35 -23.82 -10.41 26.33
CA THR A 35 -22.71 -9.84 25.57
C THR A 35 -21.39 -10.47 26.00
N GLN A 36 -20.44 -10.54 25.07
CA GLN A 36 -19.09 -11.00 25.37
C GLN A 36 -18.36 -9.97 26.26
N PRO A 37 -17.51 -10.44 27.20
CA PRO A 37 -16.81 -9.56 28.13
C PRO A 37 -15.87 -8.59 27.40
N LEU A 38 -15.54 -7.47 28.04
CA LEU A 38 -14.43 -6.62 27.65
C LEU A 38 -13.16 -7.09 28.36
N TRP A 39 -12.02 -7.00 27.69
CA TRP A 39 -10.73 -7.38 28.26
C TRP A 39 -9.79 -6.19 28.25
N PHE A 40 -9.36 -5.77 29.44
CA PHE A 40 -8.44 -4.66 29.63
C PHE A 40 -7.14 -5.14 30.25
N TYR A 41 -6.03 -4.56 29.81
CA TYR A 41 -4.74 -4.66 30.48
C TYR A 41 -4.48 -3.36 31.23
N LYS A 42 -4.14 -3.46 32.51
CA LYS A 42 -3.69 -2.31 33.28
C LYS A 42 -2.19 -2.11 33.03
N TYR A 43 -1.83 -0.95 32.48
CA TYR A 43 -0.44 -0.63 32.24
C TYR A 43 0.36 -0.62 33.54
N GLN A 44 1.58 -1.16 33.47
CA GLN A 44 2.55 -1.15 34.54
C GLN A 44 3.43 0.11 34.47
N PRO A 45 4.14 0.47 35.56
CA PRO A 45 4.95 1.69 35.59
C PRO A 45 6.02 1.80 34.49
N ASP A 46 6.55 0.67 34.03
CA ASP A 46 7.60 0.60 33.02
C ASP A 46 7.09 0.21 31.61
N ASP A 47 5.77 0.08 31.43
CA ASP A 47 5.20 -0.13 30.12
C ASP A 47 5.37 1.12 29.24
N HIS A 48 5.76 0.91 27.98
CA HIS A 48 5.73 1.97 26.98
C HIS A 48 4.28 2.31 26.61
N LYS A 49 3.90 3.59 26.75
CA LYS A 49 2.56 4.11 26.42
C LYS A 49 2.63 5.12 25.28
N GLU A 50 1.63 5.11 24.40
CA GLU A 50 1.49 6.18 23.39
C GLU A 50 1.10 7.52 24.02
N LYS A 51 0.31 7.48 25.10
CA LYS A 51 -0.01 8.65 25.92
C LYS A 51 0.23 8.33 27.39
N GLN A 52 0.87 9.25 28.10
CA GLN A 52 1.18 9.08 29.52
C GLN A 52 -0.10 8.98 30.39
N SER A 53 -1.20 9.59 29.95
CA SER A 53 -2.49 9.52 30.63
C SER A 53 -3.12 8.12 30.61
N TYR A 54 -2.69 7.23 29.71
CA TYR A 54 -3.31 5.91 29.63
C TYR A 54 -2.97 5.06 30.86
N GLU A 55 -4.02 4.60 31.53
CA GLU A 55 -3.95 3.65 32.65
C GLU A 55 -4.26 2.23 32.18
N TYR A 56 -5.12 2.09 31.16
CA TYR A 56 -5.53 0.81 30.60
C TYR A 56 -5.35 0.77 29.08
N GLU A 57 -5.17 -0.42 28.53
CA GLU A 57 -5.38 -0.69 27.11
C GLU A 57 -6.40 -1.80 26.89
N ASN A 58 -7.09 -1.68 25.76
CA ASN A 58 -8.13 -2.60 25.36
C ASN A 58 -7.55 -3.80 24.60
N ILE A 59 -7.56 -4.98 25.23
CA ILE A 59 -7.20 -6.24 24.58
C ILE A 59 -8.34 -6.77 23.72
N ASP A 60 -9.59 -6.75 24.20
CA ASP A 60 -10.75 -7.18 23.40
C ASP A 60 -12.02 -6.39 23.74
N GLY A 61 -12.83 -6.17 22.71
CA GLY A 61 -14.10 -5.45 22.83
C GLY A 61 -14.09 -4.05 22.22
N GLN A 62 -13.10 -3.72 21.38
CA GLN A 62 -13.02 -2.41 20.72
C GLN A 62 -14.28 -2.04 19.95
N HIS A 63 -14.90 -2.99 19.22
CA HIS A 63 -16.11 -2.72 18.46
C HIS A 63 -17.30 -2.46 19.38
N ARG A 64 -17.39 -3.18 20.51
CA ARG A 64 -18.45 -2.98 21.51
C ARG A 64 -18.34 -1.60 22.16
N LEU A 65 -17.15 -1.23 22.60
CA LEU A 65 -16.86 0.10 23.16
C LEU A 65 -17.15 1.22 22.16
N PHE A 66 -16.70 1.05 20.92
CA PHE A 66 -16.95 1.98 19.83
C PHE A 66 -18.45 2.20 19.61
N VAL A 67 -19.22 1.11 19.51
CA VAL A 67 -20.66 1.16 19.28
C VAL A 67 -21.42 1.82 20.43
N MET A 68 -21.14 1.43 21.68
CA MET A 68 -21.81 2.05 22.83
C MET A 68 -21.52 3.55 22.91
N THR A 69 -20.29 3.95 22.62
CA THR A 69 -19.88 5.35 22.66
C THR A 69 -20.61 6.16 21.58
N HIS A 70 -20.57 5.71 20.33
CA HIS A 70 -21.21 6.42 19.21
C HIS A 70 -22.74 6.44 19.32
N PHE A 71 -23.35 5.36 19.83
CA PHE A 71 -24.79 5.31 20.10
C PHE A 71 -25.19 6.31 21.18
N LYS A 72 -24.49 6.31 22.32
CA LYS A 72 -24.79 7.20 23.45
C LYS A 72 -24.58 8.67 23.12
N LEU A 73 -23.50 9.00 22.41
CA LEU A 73 -23.21 10.38 22.00
C LEU A 73 -24.02 10.83 20.78
N GLY A 74 -24.68 9.91 20.07
CA GLY A 74 -25.36 10.19 18.81
C GLY A 74 -24.42 10.82 17.79
N THR A 75 -23.23 10.24 17.57
CA THR A 75 -22.23 10.77 16.64
C THR A 75 -22.02 9.84 15.44
N PRO A 76 -21.81 10.38 14.22
CA PRO A 76 -21.62 9.57 13.02
C PRO A 76 -20.34 8.72 13.09
N ILE A 77 -20.37 7.54 12.46
CA ILE A 77 -19.27 6.56 12.47
C ILE A 77 -18.15 6.94 11.50
N ASP A 78 -18.46 7.57 10.36
CA ASP A 78 -17.53 7.73 9.23
C ASP A 78 -17.57 9.10 8.55
N GLY A 79 -17.98 10.15 9.27
CA GLY A 79 -18.09 11.50 8.74
C GLY A 79 -19.12 11.68 7.61
N LYS A 80 -19.80 10.61 7.20
CA LYS A 80 -20.74 10.56 6.07
C LYS A 80 -22.11 9.98 6.46
N TYR A 81 -22.61 10.39 7.63
CA TYR A 81 -23.99 10.17 8.07
C TYR A 81 -24.36 8.73 8.50
N ASN A 82 -23.42 7.78 8.60
CA ASN A 82 -23.77 6.50 9.21
C ASN A 82 -23.89 6.65 10.73
N MET A 83 -25.11 6.53 11.24
CA MET A 83 -25.42 6.64 12.66
C MET A 83 -25.73 5.25 13.26
N ILE A 84 -25.52 5.13 14.56
CA ILE A 84 -25.95 3.95 15.32
C ILE A 84 -27.25 4.31 16.03
N TYR A 85 -28.26 3.46 15.87
CA TYR A 85 -29.54 3.56 16.55
C TYR A 85 -29.98 2.19 17.03
N TRP A 86 -30.94 2.15 17.95
CA TRP A 86 -31.66 0.94 18.28
C TRP A 86 -32.80 0.76 17.28
N HIS A 87 -32.80 -0.35 16.56
CA HIS A 87 -33.87 -0.71 15.63
C HIS A 87 -35.00 -1.38 16.41
N TYR A 88 -35.98 -0.59 16.84
CA TYR A 88 -37.13 -1.08 17.58
C TYR A 88 -38.24 -1.49 16.60
N LYS A 89 -38.62 -2.76 16.62
CA LYS A 89 -39.66 -3.29 15.74
C LYS A 89 -40.67 -4.13 16.54
N ASN A 90 -41.95 -3.79 16.39
CA ASN A 90 -43.08 -4.60 16.84
C ASN A 90 -44.11 -4.73 15.72
N ASP A 91 -45.27 -5.33 15.99
CA ASP A 91 -46.31 -5.57 14.97
C ASP A 91 -46.91 -4.28 14.37
N ILE A 92 -46.74 -3.15 15.05
CA ILE A 92 -47.38 -1.87 14.73
C ILE A 92 -46.35 -0.83 14.25
N VAL A 93 -45.11 -0.94 14.70
CA VAL A 93 -44.11 0.12 14.66
C VAL A 93 -42.75 -0.42 14.21
N ASP A 94 -42.09 0.32 13.32
CA ASP A 94 -40.73 0.08 12.84
C ASP A 94 -39.92 1.39 12.94
N GLU A 95 -39.17 1.54 14.04
CA GLU A 95 -38.58 2.80 14.49
C GLU A 95 -37.04 2.75 14.57
N CYS A 96 -36.42 3.90 14.25
CA CYS A 96 -35.02 4.17 14.52
C CYS A 96 -34.92 5.00 15.81
N VAL A 97 -34.48 4.37 16.90
CA VAL A 97 -34.45 4.97 18.23
C VAL A 97 -33.03 5.43 18.58
N PHE A 98 -32.82 6.73 18.70
CA PHE A 98 -31.55 7.32 19.15
C PHE A 98 -31.52 7.49 20.67
N TYR A 99 -30.32 7.46 21.27
CA TYR A 99 -30.16 7.66 22.71
C TYR A 99 -30.66 9.03 23.16
N GLU A 100 -30.26 10.10 22.47
CA GLU A 100 -30.71 11.46 22.72
C GLU A 100 -30.73 12.27 21.42
N GLU A 101 -31.47 13.39 21.43
CA GLU A 101 -31.53 14.29 20.30
C GLU A 101 -30.35 15.25 20.30
N ASN A 102 -29.67 15.37 19.16
CA ASN A 102 -28.60 16.34 18.94
C ASN A 102 -28.57 16.82 17.48
N SER A 103 -27.61 17.67 17.14
CA SER A 103 -27.47 18.21 15.78
C SER A 103 -27.29 17.12 14.72
N HIS A 104 -26.53 16.06 15.02
CA HIS A 104 -26.25 14.97 14.08
C HIS A 104 -27.47 14.06 13.88
N THR A 105 -28.22 13.73 14.94
CA THR A 105 -29.42 12.88 14.81
C THR A 105 -30.53 13.59 14.05
N ARG A 106 -30.72 14.90 14.25
CA ARG A 106 -31.67 15.72 13.49
C ARG A 106 -31.30 15.82 12.01
N GLU A 107 -30.02 16.02 11.71
CA GLU A 107 -29.54 16.03 10.33
C GLU A 107 -29.75 14.67 9.66
N TRP A 108 -29.47 13.58 10.37
CA TRP A 108 -29.73 12.24 9.89
C TRP A 108 -31.23 12.01 9.60
N GLU A 109 -32.10 12.37 10.54
CA GLU A 109 -33.57 12.28 10.39
C GLU A 109 -34.06 13.06 9.15
N LYS A 110 -33.58 14.31 8.97
CA LYS A 110 -33.89 15.13 7.79
C LYS A 110 -33.51 14.45 6.47
N ASN A 111 -32.42 13.68 6.47
CA ASN A 111 -31.92 12.95 5.31
C ASN A 111 -32.57 11.56 5.14
N ASN A 112 -33.36 11.09 6.10
CA ASN A 112 -33.99 9.77 6.12
C ASN A 112 -35.50 9.90 6.42
N GLN A 113 -36.20 10.72 5.64
CA GLN A 113 -37.62 11.06 5.86
C GLN A 113 -38.58 9.86 5.74
N ASP A 114 -38.13 8.76 5.14
CA ASP A 114 -38.87 7.50 5.07
C ASP A 114 -38.80 6.68 6.37
N LYS A 115 -37.99 7.09 7.34
CA LYS A 115 -37.82 6.42 8.63
C LYS A 115 -38.62 7.12 9.71
N ILE A 116 -39.24 6.33 10.58
CA ILE A 116 -39.82 6.84 11.83
C ILE A 116 -38.69 6.96 12.83
N VAL A 117 -38.37 8.19 13.23
CA VAL A 117 -37.31 8.48 14.18
C VAL A 117 -37.93 8.86 15.52
N ARG A 118 -37.35 8.32 16.59
CA ARG A 118 -37.64 8.79 17.94
C ARG A 118 -36.39 8.77 18.81
N TYR A 119 -36.52 9.34 20.00
CA TYR A 119 -35.47 9.37 21.00
C TYR A 119 -35.87 8.51 22.21
N MET A 120 -34.87 7.98 22.91
CA MET A 120 -35.11 7.21 24.13
C MET A 120 -35.75 8.09 25.20
N ASP A 121 -36.76 7.56 25.87
CA ASP A 121 -37.26 8.18 27.10
C ASP A 121 -36.30 7.95 28.27
N LYS A 122 -36.61 8.57 29.43
CA LYS A 122 -35.74 8.47 30.61
C LYS A 122 -35.62 7.05 31.18
N ASN A 123 -36.65 6.22 31.04
CA ASN A 123 -36.60 4.83 31.49
C ASN A 123 -35.71 4.00 30.58
N GLN A 124 -35.84 4.15 29.26
CA GLN A 124 -34.99 3.49 28.28
C GLN A 124 -33.51 3.90 28.40
N GLN A 125 -33.24 5.20 28.60
CA GLN A 125 -31.87 5.67 28.89
C GLN A 125 -31.33 5.06 30.19
N HIS A 126 -32.16 4.98 31.23
CA HIS A 126 -31.79 4.36 32.51
C HIS A 126 -31.47 2.87 32.35
N ASP A 127 -32.30 2.13 31.61
CA ASP A 127 -32.10 0.71 31.34
C ASP A 127 -30.80 0.47 30.54
N PHE A 128 -30.57 1.25 29.48
CA PHE A 128 -29.31 1.21 28.71
C PHE A 128 -28.10 1.48 29.61
N ASN A 129 -28.15 2.52 30.45
CA ASN A 129 -27.04 2.89 31.33
C ASN A 129 -26.79 1.89 32.46
N ARG A 130 -27.81 1.10 32.83
CA ARG A 130 -27.69 0.04 33.84
C ARG A 130 -27.30 -1.31 33.26
N PHE A 131 -27.27 -1.45 31.94
CA PHE A 131 -26.80 -2.66 31.29
C PHE A 131 -25.38 -2.98 31.74
N LYS A 132 -25.19 -4.16 32.32
CA LYS A 132 -23.89 -4.61 32.85
C LYS A 132 -23.16 -5.44 31.82
N ILE A 133 -22.03 -4.94 31.36
CA ILE A 133 -21.05 -5.72 30.60
C ILE A 133 -20.00 -6.25 31.57
N VAL A 134 -19.68 -7.54 31.43
CA VAL A 134 -18.59 -8.14 32.19
C VAL A 134 -17.27 -7.52 31.71
N VAL A 135 -16.49 -6.99 32.64
CA VAL A 135 -15.15 -6.46 32.36
C VAL A 135 -14.14 -7.35 33.06
N ASN A 136 -13.20 -7.87 32.29
CA ASN A 136 -12.06 -8.63 32.79
C ASN A 136 -10.82 -7.76 32.73
N GLU A 137 -10.14 -7.63 33.86
CA GLU A 137 -8.92 -6.85 33.99
C GLU A 137 -7.72 -7.78 34.19
N ILE A 138 -6.67 -7.55 33.41
CA ILE A 138 -5.37 -8.18 33.55
C ILE A 138 -4.45 -7.18 34.24
N ILE A 139 -4.12 -7.49 35.49
CA ILE A 139 -3.29 -6.64 36.36
C ILE A 139 -1.85 -7.16 36.49
N CYS A 140 -1.60 -8.42 36.10
CA CYS A 140 -0.25 -8.96 36.06
C CYS A 140 0.51 -8.37 34.87
N LYS A 141 1.82 -8.14 35.04
CA LYS A 141 2.67 -7.61 33.98
C LYS A 141 2.72 -8.60 32.80
N LEU A 142 2.47 -8.08 31.61
CA LEU A 142 2.59 -8.82 30.36
C LEU A 142 3.54 -8.10 29.42
N THR A 143 4.36 -8.85 28.68
CA THR A 143 5.09 -8.29 27.53
C THR A 143 4.12 -7.92 26.42
N PHE A 144 4.55 -7.05 25.50
CA PHE A 144 3.72 -6.67 24.37
C PHE A 144 3.28 -7.90 23.53
N GLU A 145 4.17 -8.87 23.33
CA GLU A 145 3.90 -10.12 22.61
C GLU A 145 2.82 -10.94 23.32
N GLN A 146 2.88 -11.08 24.64
CA GLN A 146 1.86 -11.80 25.41
C GLN A 146 0.48 -11.12 25.25
N ARG A 147 0.43 -9.79 25.19
CA ARG A 147 -0.83 -9.05 24.95
C ARG A 147 -1.37 -9.30 23.54
N CYS A 148 -0.49 -9.33 22.52
CA CYS A 148 -0.83 -9.72 21.15
C CYS A 148 -1.38 -11.16 21.05
N ASP A 149 -0.78 -12.11 21.77
CA ASP A 149 -1.20 -13.51 21.78
C ASP A 149 -2.58 -13.67 22.42
N ILE A 150 -2.82 -13.00 23.55
CA ILE A 150 -4.14 -12.98 24.19
C ILE A 150 -5.18 -12.39 23.24
N PHE A 151 -4.92 -11.21 22.64
CA PHE A 151 -5.82 -10.62 21.65
C PHE A 151 -6.15 -11.62 20.53
N THR A 152 -5.13 -12.22 19.92
CA THR A 152 -5.31 -13.14 18.79
C THR A 152 -6.11 -14.38 19.19
N SER A 153 -5.89 -14.91 20.40
CA SER A 153 -6.64 -16.06 20.93
C SER A 153 -8.12 -15.75 21.17
N LEU A 154 -8.44 -14.54 21.64
CA LEU A 154 -9.83 -14.11 21.90
C LEU A 154 -10.63 -13.89 20.60
N GLN A 155 -9.97 -13.68 19.46
CA GLN A 155 -10.65 -13.44 18.18
C GLN A 155 -11.05 -14.71 17.41
N MET A 156 -10.94 -15.90 18.00
CA MET A 156 -11.22 -17.17 17.29
C MET A 156 -12.64 -17.25 16.67
N GLY A 157 -13.64 -16.56 17.25
CA GLY A 157 -15.00 -16.47 16.69
C GLY A 157 -15.21 -15.41 15.59
N SER A 158 -14.28 -14.47 15.41
CA SER A 158 -14.34 -13.40 14.41
C SER A 158 -12.96 -13.18 13.81
N GLN A 159 -12.51 -14.19 13.05
CA GLN A 159 -11.14 -14.35 12.57
C GLN A 159 -10.50 -13.04 12.12
N VAL A 160 -9.42 -12.67 12.80
CA VAL A 160 -8.46 -11.67 12.30
C VAL A 160 -7.75 -12.29 11.09
N ARG A 161 -7.62 -11.54 10.00
CA ARG A 161 -7.09 -12.04 8.72
C ARG A 161 -6.19 -10.98 8.07
N GLY A 162 -5.31 -11.42 7.18
CA GLY A 162 -4.45 -10.53 6.40
C GLY A 162 -3.48 -9.77 7.31
N SER A 163 -3.17 -8.53 6.95
CA SER A 163 -2.24 -7.68 7.70
C SER A 163 -2.63 -7.50 9.17
N ASP A 164 -3.93 -7.44 9.51
CA ASP A 164 -4.37 -7.36 10.91
C ASP A 164 -3.94 -8.58 11.75
N LEU A 165 -3.81 -9.75 11.13
CA LEU A 165 -3.35 -10.97 11.82
C LEU A 165 -1.83 -10.96 11.92
N TYR A 166 -1.16 -10.74 10.79
CA TYR A 166 0.28 -10.89 10.72
C TYR A 166 1.03 -9.75 11.41
N LYS A 167 0.44 -8.56 11.58
CA LYS A 167 1.08 -7.49 12.34
C LYS A 167 1.34 -7.85 13.80
N ASN A 168 0.63 -8.87 14.32
CA ASN A 168 0.84 -9.40 15.67
C ASN A 168 2.00 -10.39 15.76
N TYR A 169 2.65 -10.75 14.65
CA TYR A 169 3.79 -11.68 14.64
C TYR A 169 5.08 -10.94 15.02
N HIS A 170 5.10 -10.31 16.20
CA HIS A 170 6.20 -9.49 16.70
C HIS A 170 7.50 -10.29 16.95
N HIS A 171 7.42 -11.62 17.04
CA HIS A 171 8.57 -12.50 17.05
C HIS A 171 9.36 -12.46 15.72
N ILE A 172 8.77 -11.96 14.64
CA ILE A 172 9.44 -11.73 13.35
C ILE A 172 10.05 -10.32 13.34
N PRO A 173 11.38 -10.17 13.29
CA PRO A 173 12.05 -8.86 13.43
C PRO A 173 11.54 -7.77 12.48
N VAL A 174 11.34 -8.09 11.19
CA VAL A 174 10.85 -7.09 10.21
C VAL A 174 9.47 -6.55 10.57
N ILE A 175 8.58 -7.40 11.09
CA ILE A 175 7.22 -6.99 11.48
C ILE A 175 7.29 -6.08 12.69
N ARG A 176 8.09 -6.45 13.70
CA ARG A 176 8.33 -5.61 14.87
C ARG A 176 8.81 -4.21 14.46
N ILE A 177 9.80 -4.12 13.57
CA ILE A 177 10.33 -2.83 13.08
C ILE A 177 9.24 -2.02 12.38
N ILE A 178 8.49 -2.62 11.46
CA ILE A 178 7.38 -1.96 10.74
C ILE A 178 6.36 -1.37 11.74
N MET A 179 6.05 -2.11 12.80
CA MET A 179 5.08 -1.69 13.82
C MET A 179 5.64 -0.63 14.78
N GLU A 180 6.92 -0.72 15.15
CA GLU A 180 7.59 0.23 16.04
C GLU A 180 7.76 1.60 15.41
N HIS A 181 8.05 1.65 14.10
CA HIS A 181 8.23 2.87 13.32
C HIS A 181 6.91 3.43 12.74
N GLY A 182 5.76 2.86 13.13
CA GLY A 182 4.47 3.42 12.78
C GLY A 182 4.11 3.35 11.29
N HIS A 183 4.70 2.43 10.53
CA HIS A 183 4.44 2.30 9.08
C HIS A 183 2.97 1.97 8.75
N GLU A 184 2.19 1.43 9.70
CA GLU A 184 0.73 1.33 9.57
C GLU A 184 0.07 2.71 9.42
N LYS A 185 0.53 3.73 10.17
CA LYS A 185 0.04 5.11 10.05
C LYS A 185 0.44 5.72 8.70
N ILE A 186 1.69 5.50 8.27
CA ILE A 186 2.18 5.92 6.94
C ILE A 186 1.29 5.32 5.84
N TYR A 187 0.91 4.05 5.97
CA TYR A 187 0.00 3.40 5.03
C TYR A 187 -1.34 4.13 4.95
N TYR A 188 -2.03 4.29 6.08
CA TYR A 188 -3.39 4.80 6.08
C TYR A 188 -3.48 6.29 5.78
N ASN A 189 -2.48 7.08 6.17
CA ASN A 189 -2.49 8.54 6.00
C ASN A 189 -2.03 8.95 4.60
N ASN A 190 -1.00 8.28 4.07
CA ASN A 190 -0.34 8.69 2.84
C ASN A 190 -0.53 7.65 1.74
N LEU A 191 0.07 6.47 1.90
CA LEU A 191 0.17 5.50 0.81
C LEU A 191 -1.18 5.04 0.25
N LYS A 192 -2.14 4.75 1.12
CA LYS A 192 -3.47 4.26 0.77
C LYS A 192 -4.18 5.19 -0.21
N ASN A 193 -4.03 6.49 -0.03
CA ASN A 193 -4.67 7.49 -0.86
C ASN A 193 -4.07 7.50 -2.28
N HIS A 194 -2.82 7.09 -2.47
CA HIS A 194 -2.17 7.06 -3.77
C HIS A 194 -2.20 5.69 -4.46
N LEU A 195 -3.07 4.76 -4.04
CA LEU A 195 -3.21 3.45 -4.68
C LEU A 195 -4.43 3.41 -5.61
N THR A 196 -4.27 2.86 -6.81
CA THR A 196 -5.40 2.59 -7.73
C THR A 196 -6.36 1.53 -7.20
N VAL A 197 -5.87 0.64 -6.32
CA VAL A 197 -6.69 -0.34 -5.62
C VAL A 197 -6.36 -0.32 -4.12
N ASN A 198 -7.38 -0.05 -3.31
CA ASN A 198 -7.25 -0.10 -1.87
C ASN A 198 -7.29 -1.56 -1.38
N HIS A 199 -6.16 -2.01 -0.83
CA HIS A 199 -6.03 -3.34 -0.24
C HIS A 199 -5.65 -3.22 1.24
N ASP A 200 -6.54 -2.64 2.05
CA ASP A 200 -6.41 -2.56 3.51
C ASP A 200 -6.05 -3.90 4.17
N LYS A 201 -6.39 -5.03 3.55
CA LYS A 201 -6.08 -6.38 4.06
C LYS A 201 -4.62 -6.83 3.84
N TYR A 202 -3.86 -6.13 3.01
CA TYR A 202 -2.52 -6.54 2.54
C TYR A 202 -1.47 -5.44 2.66
N TRP A 203 -1.69 -4.45 3.52
CA TRP A 203 -0.76 -3.35 3.70
C TRP A 203 0.60 -3.82 4.25
N LEU A 204 0.60 -4.77 5.19
CA LEU A 204 1.83 -5.28 5.81
C LEU A 204 2.67 -6.06 4.79
N GLU A 205 2.02 -6.89 3.98
CA GLU A 205 2.66 -7.65 2.91
C GLU A 205 3.39 -6.73 1.91
N LYS A 206 2.87 -5.50 1.68
CA LYS A 206 3.57 -4.51 0.85
C LYS A 206 4.87 -4.01 1.50
N PHE A 207 4.86 -3.67 2.78
CA PHE A 207 6.08 -3.26 3.48
C PHE A 207 7.10 -4.40 3.60
N ILE A 208 6.63 -5.63 3.79
CA ILE A 208 7.53 -6.79 3.76
C ILE A 208 8.16 -6.94 2.37
N ARG A 209 7.39 -6.76 1.29
CA ARG A 209 7.94 -6.76 -0.08
C ARG A 209 8.96 -5.65 -0.27
N PHE A 210 8.70 -4.44 0.21
CA PHE A 210 9.65 -3.33 0.20
C PHE A 210 10.94 -3.66 0.93
N TYR A 211 10.84 -4.22 2.14
CA TYR A 211 12.01 -4.69 2.88
C TYR A 211 12.80 -5.74 2.08
N LEU A 212 12.14 -6.72 1.49
CA LEU A 212 12.80 -7.77 0.69
C LEU A 212 13.50 -7.19 -0.55
N ILE A 213 12.86 -6.25 -1.26
CA ILE A 213 13.43 -5.54 -2.40
C ILE A 213 14.66 -4.71 -1.98
N SER A 214 14.56 -3.99 -0.85
CA SER A 214 15.63 -3.14 -0.31
C SER A 214 16.87 -3.93 0.10
N ASN A 215 16.68 -5.18 0.52
CA ASN A 215 17.73 -6.06 1.03
C ASN A 215 18.13 -7.18 0.07
N ALA A 216 17.68 -7.12 -1.19
CA ALA A 216 18.06 -8.11 -2.20
C ALA A 216 19.55 -7.98 -2.57
N GLU A 217 20.30 -9.06 -2.42
CA GLU A 217 21.75 -9.12 -2.73
C GLU A 217 22.05 -8.95 -4.23
N THR A 218 21.09 -9.31 -5.09
CA THR A 218 21.24 -9.26 -6.55
C THR A 218 19.97 -8.73 -7.19
N GLU A 219 20.09 -8.16 -8.39
CA GLU A 219 18.93 -7.70 -9.16
C GLU A 219 17.96 -8.85 -9.50
N ALA A 220 18.50 -10.05 -9.79
CA ALA A 220 17.67 -11.23 -10.03
C ALA A 220 16.80 -11.57 -8.81
N LYS A 221 17.37 -11.50 -7.59
CA LYS A 221 16.63 -11.76 -6.35
C LYS A 221 15.61 -10.66 -6.05
N ARG A 222 15.96 -9.42 -6.37
CA ARG A 222 15.06 -8.26 -6.26
C ARG A 222 13.80 -8.45 -7.09
N LEU A 223 13.94 -8.87 -8.35
CA LEU A 223 12.82 -9.20 -9.22
C LEU A 223 12.00 -10.37 -8.69
N GLU A 224 12.66 -11.40 -8.18
CA GLU A 224 11.97 -12.53 -7.56
C GLU A 224 11.06 -12.06 -6.42
N TYR A 225 11.57 -11.20 -5.53
CA TYR A 225 10.79 -10.64 -4.42
C TYR A 225 9.69 -9.69 -4.88
N PHE A 226 9.96 -8.89 -5.91
CA PHE A 226 8.92 -8.11 -6.55
C PHE A 226 7.76 -9.03 -6.96
N ASP A 227 8.05 -10.12 -7.69
CA ASP A 227 7.04 -11.06 -8.21
C ASP A 227 6.32 -11.90 -7.15
N TRP A 228 6.78 -11.90 -5.89
CA TRP A 228 6.10 -12.62 -4.83
C TRP A 228 4.68 -12.11 -4.61
N THR A 229 3.72 -13.03 -4.70
CA THR A 229 2.33 -12.78 -4.33
C THR A 229 2.16 -12.60 -2.83
N ASP A 230 1.10 -11.92 -2.41
CA ASP A 230 0.81 -11.72 -0.98
C ASP A 230 0.66 -13.06 -0.24
N GLY A 231 0.14 -14.12 -0.88
CA GLY A 231 0.11 -15.45 -0.25
C GLY A 231 1.45 -16.16 -0.19
N GLN A 232 2.41 -15.87 -1.07
CA GLN A 232 3.80 -16.34 -0.89
C GLN A 232 4.43 -15.67 0.32
N ILE A 233 4.26 -14.35 0.46
CA ILE A 233 4.70 -13.60 1.65
C ILE A 233 4.03 -14.17 2.91
N ARG A 234 2.71 -14.41 2.90
CA ARG A 234 2.01 -15.03 4.04
C ARG A 234 2.48 -16.45 4.33
N LYS A 235 2.74 -17.27 3.31
CA LYS A 235 3.28 -18.62 3.49
C LYS A 235 4.66 -18.56 4.13
N MET A 236 5.49 -17.60 3.71
CA MET A 236 6.77 -17.31 4.36
C MET A 236 6.52 -16.91 5.82
N LEU A 237 5.65 -15.95 6.14
CA LEU A 237 5.39 -15.53 7.53
C LEU A 237 4.93 -16.66 8.47
N LYS A 238 4.32 -17.73 7.93
CA LYS A 238 3.86 -18.89 8.71
C LYS A 238 4.88 -20.00 8.86
N ALA A 239 5.96 -20.00 8.08
CA ALA A 239 6.93 -21.08 8.16
C ALA A 239 7.71 -21.00 9.49
N GLU A 240 7.89 -22.13 10.16
CA GLU A 240 8.60 -22.20 11.46
C GLU A 240 10.06 -21.72 11.37
N ARG A 241 10.64 -21.72 10.17
CA ARG A 241 12.03 -21.29 9.89
C ARG A 241 12.17 -19.82 9.51
N THR A 242 11.12 -19.02 9.62
CA THR A 242 11.13 -17.65 9.11
C THR A 242 12.06 -16.72 9.87
N THR A 243 12.46 -17.09 11.08
CA THR A 243 13.45 -16.35 11.88
C THR A 243 14.81 -16.21 11.19
N CYS A 244 15.27 -17.18 10.38
CA CYS A 244 16.58 -17.06 9.71
C CYS A 244 16.59 -16.18 8.45
N LEU A 245 15.45 -16.01 7.78
CA LEU A 245 15.32 -15.07 6.65
C LEU A 245 15.30 -13.59 7.10
N PHE A 246 15.18 -13.37 8.41
CA PHE A 246 15.13 -12.06 9.04
C PHE A 246 16.19 -11.91 10.12
N GLU A 247 17.37 -12.52 9.93
CA GLU A 247 18.56 -12.00 10.60
C GLU A 247 18.87 -10.63 10.00
N ILE A 248 18.25 -9.60 10.59
CA ILE A 248 18.35 -8.23 10.10
C ILE A 248 19.48 -7.55 10.85
N THR A 249 20.48 -7.07 10.11
CA THR A 249 21.52 -6.21 10.67
C THR A 249 20.96 -4.81 10.91
N GLU A 250 21.49 -4.07 11.90
CA GLU A 250 21.09 -2.67 12.15
C GLU A 250 21.21 -1.78 10.91
N THR A 251 22.20 -2.05 10.04
CA THR A 251 22.38 -1.35 8.77
C THR A 251 21.21 -1.58 7.81
N GLN A 252 20.73 -2.82 7.67
CA GLN A 252 19.58 -3.16 6.83
C GLN A 252 18.28 -2.53 7.37
N ILE A 253 18.12 -2.51 8.70
CA ILE A 253 16.99 -1.84 9.37
C ILE A 253 17.01 -0.35 9.05
N SER A 254 18.14 0.31 9.31
CA SER A 254 18.30 1.75 9.12
C SER A 254 18.09 2.15 7.66
N LYS A 255 18.61 1.36 6.72
CA LYS A 255 18.38 1.55 5.29
C LYS A 255 16.90 1.43 4.93
N PHE A 256 16.21 0.39 5.40
CA PHE A 256 14.80 0.19 5.10
C PHE A 256 13.91 1.32 5.66
N ILE A 257 14.15 1.75 6.89
CA ILE A 257 13.42 2.88 7.51
C ILE A 257 13.63 4.14 6.68
N LYS A 258 14.89 4.46 6.38
CA LYS A 258 15.24 5.61 5.54
C LYS A 258 14.55 5.57 4.18
N ASP A 259 14.55 4.43 3.50
CA ASP A 259 13.86 4.26 2.22
C ASP A 259 12.33 4.50 2.36
N VAL A 260 11.71 4.06 3.46
CA VAL A 260 10.27 4.29 3.73
C VAL A 260 9.98 5.76 4.05
N GLU A 261 10.84 6.44 4.79
CA GLU A 261 10.71 7.88 5.09
C GLU A 261 10.80 8.73 3.82
N ILE A 262 11.71 8.40 2.90
CA ILE A 262 11.80 9.06 1.58
C ILE A 262 10.51 8.83 0.79
N LEU A 263 10.00 7.59 0.78
CA LEU A 263 8.73 7.29 0.11
C LEU A 263 7.60 8.13 0.72
N GLU A 264 7.50 8.20 2.04
CA GLU A 264 6.49 9.00 2.73
C GLU A 264 6.59 10.49 2.37
N ASN A 265 7.80 11.05 2.39
CA ASN A 265 8.05 12.44 2.02
C ASN A 265 7.56 12.73 0.59
N ILE A 266 7.91 11.87 -0.38
CA ILE A 266 7.42 11.98 -1.76
C ILE A 266 5.89 11.94 -1.79
N LEU A 267 5.28 10.91 -1.19
CA LEU A 267 3.82 10.73 -1.21
C LEU A 267 3.07 11.93 -0.61
N SER A 268 3.60 12.50 0.48
CA SER A 268 2.98 13.67 1.14
C SER A 268 2.97 14.94 0.28
N LYS A 269 3.82 15.00 -0.76
CA LYS A 269 3.96 16.14 -1.66
C LYS A 269 3.19 15.97 -2.98
N LEU A 270 2.65 14.79 -3.26
CA LEU A 270 1.89 14.50 -4.50
C LEU A 270 0.49 15.12 -4.47
N GLN A 271 -0.10 15.29 -5.66
CA GLN A 271 -1.50 15.68 -5.73
C GLN A 271 -2.43 14.57 -5.19
N PRO A 272 -3.55 14.92 -4.53
CA PRO A 272 -4.46 13.93 -3.95
C PRO A 272 -5.05 12.92 -4.95
N ASP A 273 -5.15 13.29 -6.23
CA ASP A 273 -5.67 12.48 -7.32
C ASP A 273 -4.61 11.56 -7.96
N THR A 274 -3.32 11.76 -7.68
CA THR A 274 -2.23 10.90 -8.16
C THR A 274 -2.38 9.48 -7.61
N LYS A 275 -2.65 8.50 -8.48
CA LYS A 275 -2.80 7.08 -8.12
C LYS A 275 -1.77 6.20 -8.84
N PHE A 276 -0.99 5.46 -8.06
CA PHE A 276 -0.10 4.44 -8.57
C PHE A 276 -0.79 3.09 -8.64
N THR A 277 -0.53 2.36 -9.72
CA THR A 277 -0.65 0.91 -9.66
C THR A 277 0.38 0.34 -8.70
N PRO A 278 0.13 -0.86 -8.18
CA PRO A 278 1.12 -1.54 -7.36
C PRO A 278 2.49 -1.77 -8.03
N ILE A 279 2.55 -1.87 -9.38
CA ILE A 279 3.82 -1.95 -10.13
C ILE A 279 4.54 -0.61 -10.07
N GLN A 280 3.85 0.47 -10.42
CA GLN A 280 4.41 1.82 -10.38
C GLN A 280 4.91 2.14 -8.97
N LEU A 281 4.12 1.85 -7.94
CA LEU A 281 4.56 2.08 -6.56
C LEU A 281 5.83 1.29 -6.21
N SER A 282 5.95 0.04 -6.65
CA SER A 282 7.15 -0.76 -6.38
C SER A 282 8.35 -0.25 -7.17
N ALA A 283 8.14 0.25 -8.39
CA ALA A 283 9.18 0.86 -9.21
C ALA A 283 9.66 2.19 -8.63
N LEU A 284 8.73 3.01 -8.11
CA LEU A 284 9.05 4.20 -7.33
C LEU A 284 9.88 3.82 -6.11
N TYR A 285 9.44 2.83 -5.34
CA TYR A 285 10.20 2.34 -4.18
C TYR A 285 11.57 1.78 -4.55
N HIS A 286 11.73 1.16 -5.73
CA HIS A 286 13.05 0.76 -6.22
C HIS A 286 13.91 1.98 -6.55
N HIS A 287 13.36 2.97 -7.23
CA HIS A 287 14.08 4.16 -7.67
C HIS A 287 14.61 4.97 -6.48
N ILE A 288 13.80 5.17 -5.43
CA ILE A 288 14.23 5.92 -4.23
C ILE A 288 15.40 5.28 -3.46
N GLN A 289 15.69 4.00 -3.70
CA GLN A 289 16.86 3.36 -3.08
C GLN A 289 18.19 3.82 -3.69
N GLN A 290 18.13 4.48 -4.85
CA GLN A 290 19.29 4.97 -5.59
C GLN A 290 19.51 6.47 -5.41
N ILE A 291 18.59 7.18 -4.75
CA ILE A 291 18.64 8.63 -4.63
C ILE A 291 19.29 9.07 -3.33
N ASP A 292 19.89 10.25 -3.33
CA ASP A 292 20.38 10.87 -2.10
C ASP A 292 19.19 11.50 -1.36
N SER A 293 18.83 10.92 -0.22
CA SER A 293 17.73 11.42 0.64
C SER A 293 17.90 12.87 1.08
N THR A 294 19.11 13.42 1.04
CA THR A 294 19.39 14.80 1.43
C THR A 294 19.21 15.79 0.27
N ASN A 295 19.04 15.28 -0.95
CA ASN A 295 18.89 16.07 -2.16
C ASN A 295 17.41 16.44 -2.40
N GLU A 296 16.94 17.50 -1.74
CA GLU A 296 15.56 18.01 -1.91
C GLU A 296 15.20 18.36 -3.37
N THR A 297 16.19 18.71 -4.19
CA THR A 297 15.94 18.97 -5.62
C THR A 297 15.56 17.69 -6.35
N GLU A 298 16.25 16.59 -6.09
CA GLU A 298 15.94 15.28 -6.67
C GLU A 298 14.58 14.76 -6.22
N ILE A 299 14.24 14.92 -4.92
CA ILE A 299 12.91 14.59 -4.40
C ILE A 299 11.81 15.41 -5.09
N THR A 300 12.03 16.73 -5.24
CA THR A 300 11.07 17.62 -5.91
C THR A 300 10.85 17.22 -7.36
N ASN A 301 11.92 16.88 -8.08
CA ASN A 301 11.82 16.39 -9.45
C ASN A 301 10.98 15.10 -9.51
N ILE A 302 11.25 14.14 -8.64
CA ILE A 302 10.48 12.88 -8.57
C ILE A 302 8.99 13.15 -8.31
N VAL A 303 8.65 14.07 -7.41
CA VAL A 303 7.26 14.46 -7.11
C VAL A 303 6.57 15.00 -8.37
N ASN A 304 7.18 15.99 -9.04
CA ASN A 304 6.63 16.58 -10.27
C ASN A 304 6.38 15.53 -11.35
N TYR A 305 7.27 14.55 -11.46
CA TYR A 305 7.13 13.47 -12.43
C TYR A 305 6.10 12.42 -12.06
N CYS A 306 5.98 12.10 -10.78
CA CYS A 306 5.04 11.11 -10.32
C CYS A 306 3.59 11.48 -10.66
N ASP A 307 3.25 12.77 -10.62
CA ASP A 307 1.91 13.24 -10.97
C ASP A 307 1.59 12.97 -12.46
N GLU A 308 2.53 13.25 -13.38
CA GLU A 308 2.37 12.94 -14.81
C GLU A 308 2.41 11.42 -15.08
N TRP A 309 3.36 10.73 -14.44
CA TRP A 309 3.63 9.32 -14.65
C TRP A 309 2.52 8.41 -14.13
N ALA A 310 1.89 8.75 -13.00
CA ALA A 310 0.74 8.03 -12.46
C ALA A 310 -0.48 8.09 -13.40
N GLY A 311 -0.65 9.21 -14.12
CA GLY A 311 -1.74 9.40 -15.08
C GLY A 311 -1.59 8.60 -16.38
N ASN A 312 -0.37 8.18 -16.72
CA ASN A 312 -0.09 7.46 -17.96
C ASN A 312 -0.50 5.98 -17.86
N VAL A 313 -1.73 5.72 -18.32
CA VAL A 313 -2.41 4.45 -18.61
C VAL A 313 -1.68 3.19 -18.14
N CYS A 314 -2.13 2.67 -17.01
CA CYS A 314 -1.99 1.25 -16.72
C CYS A 314 -3.13 0.47 -17.34
N HIS A 315 -2.83 -0.53 -18.18
CA HIS A 315 -3.86 -1.44 -18.69
C HIS A 315 -4.66 -2.04 -17.52
N ALA A 316 -5.93 -2.37 -17.71
CA ALA A 316 -6.75 -2.95 -16.62
C ALA A 316 -6.11 -4.20 -15.99
N SER A 317 -5.30 -4.93 -16.78
CA SER A 317 -4.47 -6.03 -16.31
C SER A 317 -3.37 -5.60 -15.35
N GLU A 318 -2.81 -4.39 -15.48
CA GLU A 318 -1.75 -3.80 -14.65
C GLU A 318 -2.25 -3.32 -13.27
N ILE A 319 -3.54 -3.00 -13.16
CA ILE A 319 -4.18 -2.51 -11.95
C ILE A 319 -4.37 -3.63 -10.90
N LYS A 320 -4.65 -4.87 -11.34
CA LYS A 320 -5.06 -5.99 -10.47
C LYS A 320 -3.95 -7.00 -10.15
N LEU A 321 -2.69 -6.71 -10.47
CA LEU A 321 -1.65 -7.76 -10.56
C LEU A 321 -1.35 -8.50 -9.25
N TRP A 322 -1.58 -7.95 -8.06
CA TRP A 322 -1.30 -8.72 -6.83
C TRP A 322 -2.46 -9.59 -6.35
N GLU A 323 -3.60 -9.57 -7.07
CA GLU A 323 -4.74 -10.42 -6.75
C GLU A 323 -4.41 -11.88 -7.07
N GLN A 324 -4.24 -12.66 -6.00
CA GLN A 324 -4.21 -14.10 -6.08
C GLN A 324 -5.57 -14.59 -6.58
N HIS A 325 -5.60 -15.17 -7.78
CA HIS A 325 -6.26 -16.43 -8.15
C HIS A 325 -6.23 -16.61 -9.67
N ILE A 326 -5.02 -16.53 -10.25
CA ILE A 326 -4.84 -17.12 -11.57
C ILE A 326 -4.75 -18.64 -11.36
N ASN A 327 -5.91 -19.30 -11.46
CA ASN A 327 -6.03 -20.76 -11.38
C ASN A 327 -5.45 -21.45 -12.63
N ASP A 328 -5.26 -20.72 -13.72
CA ASP A 328 -4.62 -21.21 -14.94
C ASP A 328 -3.09 -20.99 -14.92
N LYS A 329 -2.33 -22.09 -14.85
CA LYS A 329 -0.85 -22.04 -14.85
C LYS A 329 -0.26 -21.36 -16.08
N ARG A 330 -0.87 -21.47 -17.27
CA ARG A 330 -0.35 -20.82 -18.49
C ARG A 330 -0.56 -19.32 -18.45
N TYR A 331 -1.75 -18.88 -18.06
CA TYR A 331 -2.06 -17.46 -17.86
C TYR A 331 -1.15 -16.84 -16.80
N ARG A 332 -0.72 -17.62 -15.80
CA ARG A 332 0.19 -17.14 -14.73
C ARG A 332 1.57 -16.72 -15.26
N ASN A 333 2.20 -17.52 -16.12
CA ASN A 333 3.57 -17.22 -16.59
C ASN A 333 3.60 -15.99 -17.51
N ASP A 334 2.66 -15.88 -18.45
CA ASP A 334 2.53 -14.71 -19.33
C ASP A 334 2.29 -13.43 -18.52
N VAL A 335 1.42 -13.51 -17.51
CA VAL A 335 1.13 -12.39 -16.62
C VAL A 335 2.34 -12.02 -15.75
N ILE A 336 3.15 -12.99 -15.31
CA ILE A 336 4.40 -12.72 -14.56
C ILE A 336 5.42 -11.99 -15.45
N GLU A 337 5.66 -12.48 -16.67
CA GLU A 337 6.61 -11.81 -17.56
C GLU A 337 6.14 -10.39 -17.94
N LYS A 338 4.84 -10.21 -18.17
CA LYS A 338 4.26 -8.87 -18.36
C LYS A 338 4.50 -7.96 -17.15
N ARG A 339 4.41 -8.46 -15.90
CA ARG A 339 4.73 -7.66 -14.69
C ARG A 339 6.16 -7.17 -14.70
N LYS A 340 7.11 -8.07 -14.94
CA LYS A 340 8.53 -7.72 -14.97
C LYS A 340 8.82 -6.66 -16.01
N VAL A 341 8.28 -6.83 -17.22
CA VAL A 341 8.43 -5.86 -18.30
C VAL A 341 7.87 -4.50 -17.89
N CYS A 342 6.67 -4.46 -17.29
CA CYS A 342 6.08 -3.21 -16.82
C CYS A 342 6.88 -2.58 -15.69
N PHE A 343 7.36 -3.37 -14.74
CA PHE A 343 8.21 -2.92 -13.64
C PHE A 343 9.51 -2.29 -14.13
N TYR A 344 10.20 -2.96 -15.06
CA TYR A 344 11.41 -2.41 -15.66
C TYR A 344 11.14 -1.16 -16.49
N ARG A 345 10.08 -1.17 -17.29
CA ARG A 345 9.65 0.03 -18.04
C ARG A 345 9.46 1.19 -17.07
N SER A 346 8.74 0.96 -15.98
CA SER A 346 8.50 1.93 -14.91
C SER A 346 9.78 2.45 -14.24
N ILE A 347 10.74 1.58 -13.92
CA ILE A 347 12.04 2.00 -13.37
C ILE A 347 12.81 2.86 -14.38
N VAL A 348 12.84 2.42 -15.63
CA VAL A 348 13.54 3.12 -16.71
C VAL A 348 12.91 4.49 -16.92
N GLU A 349 11.58 4.59 -17.03
CA GLU A 349 10.85 5.86 -17.13
C GLU A 349 11.21 6.81 -15.98
N LEU A 350 11.15 6.35 -14.72
CA LEU A 350 11.52 7.17 -13.55
C LEU A 350 12.99 7.63 -13.58
N THR A 351 13.90 6.73 -13.95
CA THR A 351 15.33 7.03 -14.02
C THR A 351 15.65 8.02 -15.12
N ILE A 352 14.99 7.87 -16.27
CA ILE A 352 15.10 8.79 -17.39
C ILE A 352 14.61 10.17 -16.95
N MET A 353 13.38 10.24 -16.46
CA MET A 353 12.71 11.50 -16.13
C MET A 353 13.49 12.27 -15.06
N SER A 354 13.89 11.62 -13.96
CA SER A 354 14.71 12.24 -12.91
C SER A 354 16.01 12.85 -13.43
N GLN A 355 16.65 12.23 -14.43
CA GLN A 355 17.87 12.75 -15.06
C GLN A 355 17.58 13.89 -16.05
N THR A 356 16.46 13.85 -16.78
CA THR A 356 16.14 14.87 -17.79
C THR A 356 15.98 16.27 -17.22
N GLU A 357 15.34 16.44 -16.06
CA GLU A 357 15.20 17.76 -15.42
C GLU A 357 16.55 18.33 -14.99
N SER A 358 17.44 17.48 -14.49
CA SER A 358 18.79 17.88 -14.11
C SER A 358 19.56 18.41 -15.34
N MET A 359 19.34 17.81 -16.51
CA MET A 359 20.02 18.15 -17.76
C MET A 359 19.36 19.27 -18.57
N LYS A 360 18.03 19.48 -18.48
CA LYS A 360 17.34 20.62 -19.12
C LYS A 360 17.84 21.98 -18.60
N LYS A 361 18.46 22.01 -17.42
CA LYS A 361 19.17 23.20 -16.89
C LYS A 361 20.60 23.38 -17.46
N SER A 362 21.15 22.39 -18.15
CA SER A 362 22.44 22.48 -18.86
C SER A 362 22.24 22.65 -20.37
N LYS A 363 22.54 23.85 -20.86
CA LYS A 363 22.55 24.36 -22.25
C LYS A 363 22.59 23.34 -23.41
N GLN A 364 21.90 23.70 -24.50
CA GLN A 364 21.95 23.10 -25.86
C GLN A 364 23.31 22.47 -26.19
N ILE A 365 23.35 21.14 -26.19
CA ILE A 365 24.52 20.36 -26.55
C ILE A 365 24.47 20.14 -28.05
N GLY A 366 25.52 20.56 -28.77
CA GLY A 366 25.67 20.28 -30.20
C GLY A 366 25.68 18.78 -30.52
N PRO A 367 25.57 18.39 -31.80
CA PRO A 367 25.46 16.99 -32.20
C PRO A 367 26.65 16.16 -31.68
N ARG A 368 26.37 15.14 -30.87
CA ARG A 368 27.38 14.16 -30.42
C ARG A 368 27.44 12.99 -31.39
N LYS A 369 28.65 12.48 -31.62
CA LYS A 369 28.91 11.36 -32.55
C LYS A 369 29.23 10.10 -31.76
N VAL A 370 28.35 9.10 -31.84
CA VAL A 370 28.60 7.77 -31.27
C VAL A 370 29.87 7.19 -31.88
N THR A 371 30.83 6.83 -31.03
CA THR A 371 32.14 6.33 -31.49
C THR A 371 32.04 4.96 -32.14
N LEU A 372 32.97 4.62 -33.03
CA LEU A 372 33.02 3.29 -33.67
C LEU A 372 33.16 2.16 -32.64
N LYS A 373 33.91 2.39 -31.56
CA LYS A 373 34.09 1.43 -30.46
C LYS A 373 32.76 1.12 -29.78
N LEU A 374 32.03 2.17 -29.41
CA LEU A 374 30.74 2.07 -28.75
C LEU A 374 29.69 1.42 -29.67
N ARG A 375 29.70 1.77 -30.96
CA ARG A 375 28.87 1.12 -31.97
C ARG A 375 29.11 -0.39 -32.07
N LYS A 376 30.37 -0.84 -31.99
CA LYS A 376 30.68 -2.28 -31.92
C LYS A 376 30.16 -2.93 -30.64
N GLN A 377 30.21 -2.23 -29.50
CA GLN A 377 29.68 -2.71 -28.23
C GLN A 377 28.15 -2.85 -28.27
N VAL A 378 27.44 -1.86 -28.84
CA VAL A 378 25.97 -1.93 -29.02
C VAL A 378 25.60 -3.13 -29.90
N TRP A 379 26.31 -3.37 -31.01
CA TRP A 379 26.07 -4.57 -31.82
C TRP A 379 26.29 -5.84 -31.02
N LYS A 380 27.41 -5.96 -30.30
CA LYS A 380 27.70 -7.14 -29.48
C LYS A 380 26.63 -7.36 -28.41
N ASN A 381 26.11 -6.29 -27.81
CA ASN A 381 25.10 -6.36 -26.75
C ASN A 381 23.74 -6.87 -27.26
N TRP A 382 23.32 -6.43 -28.44
CA TRP A 382 21.96 -6.71 -28.95
C TRP A 382 21.91 -7.79 -30.03
N GLY A 383 22.95 -7.89 -30.85
CA GLY A 383 23.08 -8.84 -31.97
C GLY A 383 24.04 -9.99 -31.71
N GLY A 384 24.77 -9.98 -30.60
CA GLY A 384 25.79 -10.99 -30.31
C GLY A 384 26.95 -10.99 -31.31
N ASP A 385 27.45 -12.19 -31.63
CA ASP A 385 28.53 -12.40 -32.59
C ASP A 385 28.03 -12.64 -34.03
N GLU A 386 26.72 -12.57 -34.25
CA GLU A 386 26.09 -12.81 -35.55
C GLU A 386 26.30 -11.65 -36.54
N GLU A 387 26.31 -11.99 -37.84
CA GLU A 387 26.37 -11.02 -38.94
C GLU A 387 25.04 -10.30 -39.19
N LYS A 388 23.96 -10.85 -38.64
CA LYS A 388 22.60 -10.32 -38.72
C LYS A 388 21.96 -10.30 -37.34
N ALA A 389 21.16 -9.28 -37.09
CA ALA A 389 20.39 -9.13 -35.86
C ALA A 389 19.03 -8.50 -36.17
N ASN A 390 18.09 -8.52 -35.22
CA ASN A 390 16.80 -7.90 -35.42
C ASN A 390 16.80 -6.47 -34.88
N CYS A 391 16.23 -5.52 -35.64
CA CYS A 391 15.98 -4.17 -35.17
C CYS A 391 15.19 -4.22 -33.86
N TRP A 392 15.70 -3.57 -32.82
CA TRP A 392 15.05 -3.56 -31.51
C TRP A 392 13.61 -3.03 -31.57
N THR A 393 13.36 -2.07 -32.45
CA THR A 393 12.03 -1.49 -32.64
C THR A 393 11.14 -2.39 -33.48
N CYS A 394 11.39 -2.57 -34.78
CA CYS A 394 10.43 -3.22 -35.70
C CYS A 394 10.69 -4.71 -35.95
N ASN A 395 11.64 -5.34 -35.24
CA ASN A 395 12.11 -6.72 -35.43
C ASN A 395 12.62 -7.07 -36.83
N LYS A 396 12.70 -6.12 -37.77
CA LYS A 396 13.26 -6.36 -39.09
C LYS A 396 14.72 -6.77 -38.98
N CYS A 397 15.07 -7.87 -39.65
CA CYS A 397 16.46 -8.31 -39.77
C CYS A 397 17.34 -7.22 -40.40
N ILE A 398 18.40 -6.83 -39.71
CA ILE A 398 19.41 -5.86 -40.10
C ILE A 398 20.78 -6.53 -40.14
N LYS A 399 21.62 -6.10 -41.08
CA LYS A 399 23.00 -6.58 -41.22
C LYS A 399 23.94 -5.69 -40.39
N LYS A 400 25.08 -6.24 -39.96
CA LYS A 400 26.13 -5.53 -39.22
C LYS A 400 26.63 -4.25 -39.89
N THR A 401 26.50 -4.18 -41.22
CA THR A 401 26.87 -3.04 -42.05
C THR A 401 25.75 -2.00 -42.25
N ASN A 402 24.49 -2.31 -41.91
CA ASN A 402 23.33 -1.45 -42.23
C ASN A 402 22.35 -1.31 -41.07
N TRP A 403 22.73 -0.52 -40.08
CA TRP A 403 21.95 -0.18 -38.88
C TRP A 403 22.38 1.20 -38.34
N GLU A 404 21.73 1.71 -37.30
CA GLU A 404 22.10 2.92 -36.57
C GLU A 404 21.98 2.67 -35.06
N CYS A 405 22.82 3.34 -34.26
CA CYS A 405 22.64 3.37 -32.82
C CYS A 405 21.49 4.33 -32.54
N GLY A 406 20.34 3.79 -32.15
CA GLY A 406 19.26 4.60 -31.62
C GLY A 406 19.48 4.86 -30.15
N HIS A 407 19.07 6.03 -29.68
CA HIS A 407 19.03 6.30 -28.26
C HIS A 407 17.66 5.91 -27.70
N ILE A 408 17.61 5.34 -26.50
CA ILE A 408 16.36 5.13 -25.77
C ILE A 408 15.74 6.47 -25.41
N ILE A 409 16.54 7.36 -24.84
CA ILE A 409 16.22 8.78 -24.62
C ILE A 409 16.95 9.57 -25.69
N ALA A 410 16.26 10.38 -26.48
CA ALA A 410 16.93 11.22 -27.47
C ALA A 410 17.98 12.12 -26.81
N HIS A 411 19.10 12.34 -27.51
CA HIS A 411 20.18 13.21 -27.02
C HIS A 411 19.69 14.64 -26.72
N SER A 412 18.75 15.16 -27.52
CA SER A 412 18.10 16.46 -27.29
C SER A 412 17.26 16.50 -26.01
N GLU A 413 16.78 15.34 -25.56
CA GLU A 413 16.08 15.14 -24.29
C GLU A 413 17.05 14.58 -23.24
N GLY A 414 18.33 14.94 -23.27
CA GLY A 414 19.29 14.56 -22.22
C GLY A 414 19.77 13.11 -22.23
N GLY A 415 19.49 12.33 -23.29
CA GLY A 415 20.00 10.97 -23.40
C GLY A 415 21.53 10.88 -23.39
N SER A 416 22.09 9.96 -22.58
CA SER A 416 23.52 9.68 -22.55
C SER A 416 23.98 8.87 -23.78
N ASP A 417 25.27 8.92 -24.09
CA ASP A 417 25.90 8.05 -25.10
C ASP A 417 26.38 6.72 -24.49
N ASP A 418 25.94 6.37 -23.29
CA ASP A 418 26.35 5.13 -22.65
C ASP A 418 25.60 3.93 -23.23
N LEU A 419 26.22 2.75 -23.10
CA LEU A 419 25.67 1.51 -23.65
C LEU A 419 24.24 1.22 -23.14
N SER A 420 23.91 1.67 -21.92
CA SER A 420 22.58 1.52 -21.31
C SER A 420 21.48 2.32 -22.01
N ASN A 421 21.81 3.42 -22.68
CA ASN A 421 20.87 4.27 -23.42
C ASN A 421 20.90 4.00 -24.93
N LEU A 422 21.70 3.04 -25.40
CA LEU A 422 21.88 2.77 -26.83
C LEU A 422 21.29 1.42 -27.25
N ILE A 423 20.48 1.46 -28.30
CA ILE A 423 19.79 0.32 -28.87
C ILE A 423 20.16 0.12 -30.34
N LEU A 424 20.04 -1.13 -30.77
CA LEU A 424 20.26 -1.54 -32.14
C LEU A 424 19.01 -1.25 -32.99
N GLN A 425 19.04 -0.24 -33.86
CA GLN A 425 17.88 0.11 -34.70
C GLN A 425 18.20 0.09 -36.19
N CYS A 426 17.17 -0.18 -37.00
CA CYS A 426 17.25 0.10 -38.43
C CYS A 426 17.16 1.62 -38.66
N LYS A 427 17.75 2.10 -39.77
CA LYS A 427 17.78 3.53 -40.12
C LYS A 427 16.38 4.16 -40.16
N GLY A 428 15.38 3.41 -40.63
CA GLY A 428 14.00 3.89 -40.68
C GLY A 428 13.42 4.16 -39.30
N CYS A 429 13.55 3.20 -38.38
CA CYS A 429 13.07 3.36 -37.00
C CYS A 429 13.80 4.49 -36.28
N ASN A 430 15.12 4.53 -36.35
CA ASN A 430 15.92 5.57 -35.67
C ASN A 430 15.53 6.98 -36.12
N ARG A 431 15.37 7.20 -37.42
CA ARG A 431 14.99 8.52 -37.96
C ARG A 431 13.56 8.91 -37.64
N ASN A 432 12.64 7.95 -37.69
CA ASN A 432 11.22 8.19 -37.43
C ASN A 432 10.90 8.30 -35.93
N GLN A 433 11.78 7.80 -35.06
CA GLN A 433 11.69 7.98 -33.62
C GLN A 433 11.82 9.47 -33.25
N GLY A 434 12.74 10.20 -33.90
CA GLY A 434 12.96 11.62 -33.61
C GLY A 434 13.41 11.83 -32.16
N THR A 435 12.67 12.64 -31.41
CA THR A 435 12.93 12.90 -29.98
C THR A 435 12.11 12.01 -29.04
N GLU A 436 11.21 11.18 -29.58
CA GLU A 436 10.37 10.27 -28.81
C GLU A 436 11.23 9.22 -28.09
N ASN A 437 10.85 8.84 -26.87
CA ASN A 437 11.48 7.73 -26.18
C ASN A 437 11.31 6.42 -26.99
N ALA A 438 12.37 5.63 -27.14
CA ALA A 438 12.35 4.46 -28.01
C ALA A 438 11.29 3.42 -27.62
N PHE A 439 10.98 3.27 -26.31
CA PHE A 439 9.93 2.36 -25.85
C PHE A 439 8.54 2.82 -26.29
N LEU A 440 8.25 4.12 -26.15
CA LEU A 440 6.99 4.72 -26.60
C LEU A 440 6.86 4.61 -28.12
N TYR A 441 7.94 4.92 -28.84
CA TYR A 441 7.99 4.81 -30.28
C TYR A 441 7.72 3.39 -30.75
N LYS A 442 8.37 2.39 -30.12
CA LYS A 442 8.16 0.97 -30.44
C LYS A 442 6.70 0.55 -30.26
N LYS A 443 6.07 0.96 -29.15
CA LYS A 443 4.65 0.69 -28.89
C LYS A 443 3.75 1.31 -29.97
N ARG A 444 4.06 2.53 -30.39
CA ARG A 444 3.31 3.24 -31.43
C ARG A 444 3.41 2.59 -32.80
N VAL A 445 4.58 2.08 -33.19
CA VAL A 445 4.79 1.48 -34.52
C VAL A 445 4.45 0.00 -34.61
N ASN A 446 4.51 -0.73 -33.48
CA ASN A 446 4.06 -2.13 -33.43
C ASN A 446 2.98 -2.30 -32.34
N PRO A 447 1.81 -1.65 -32.47
CA PRO A 447 0.75 -1.80 -31.48
C PRO A 447 0.34 -3.26 -31.32
N ASN A 448 0.45 -4.08 -32.38
CA ASN A 448 0.10 -5.49 -32.36
C ASN A 448 1.10 -6.41 -31.66
N GLU A 449 2.33 -5.94 -31.42
CA GLU A 449 3.31 -6.63 -30.59
C GLU A 449 2.97 -6.49 -29.09
N PHE A 450 2.11 -5.52 -28.76
CA PHE A 450 1.65 -5.20 -27.41
C PHE A 450 0.13 -5.31 -27.25
N SER A 451 -0.62 -5.58 -28.32
CA SER A 451 -2.06 -5.82 -28.29
C SER A 451 -2.32 -7.27 -27.96
N PHE A 452 -3.07 -7.50 -26.88
CA PHE A 452 -3.69 -8.77 -26.57
C PHE A 452 -5.20 -8.57 -26.61
#